data_AF-A0A6B0U836-F1
#
_entry.id   AF-A0A6B0U836-F1
#
_cell.length_a   1.000
_cell.length_b   1.000
_cell.length_c   1.000
_cell.angle_alpha   90.00
_cell.angle_beta   90.00
_cell.angle_gamma   90.00
#
_symmetry.space_group_name_H-M   'P 1'
#
loop_
_entity.id
_entity.type
_entity.pdbx_description
1 polymer ?
#
loop_
_entity_poly.entity_id
_entity_poly.type
_entity_poly.pdbx_seq_one_letter_code
_entity_poly.pdbx_strand_id
1 'polypeptide(L)'
;RCAGAGPKLPRESLFGSSSVFFQEQRLSLKCLDDNGYDKKKCESFFVNYNVCQKFWLSITKERKALGIEPALPPPEEREDIKRDRLRKAQKS
;
A
#
# COMPACT_ATOMS: atom_id res chain seq x y z
N ARG A 1 -12.30 -0.95 -5.07
CA ARG A 1 -12.27 -2.22 -5.82
C ARG A 1 -10.94 -2.29 -6.53
N CYS A 2 -10.22 -3.39 -6.44
CA CYS A 2 -9.13 -3.61 -7.36
C CYS A 2 -9.25 -5.01 -7.97
N ALA A 3 -8.61 -5.14 -9.11
CA ALA A 3 -8.31 -6.31 -9.94
C ALA A 3 -7.05 -5.86 -10.71
N GLY A 4 -6.09 -6.66 -11.16
CA GLY A 4 -5.77 -8.08 -11.03
C GLY A 4 -4.31 -8.23 -11.50
N ALA A 5 -3.89 -9.49 -11.72
CA ALA A 5 -2.60 -9.99 -12.22
C ALA A 5 -1.45 -10.11 -11.18
N GLY A 6 -1.18 -11.35 -10.75
CA GLY A 6 0.13 -11.75 -10.22
C GLY A 6 0.87 -12.66 -11.20
N PRO A 7 2.00 -13.29 -10.81
CA PRO A 7 3.06 -12.77 -9.98
C PRO A 7 4.28 -12.39 -10.85
N LYS A 8 4.93 -11.27 -10.53
CA LYS A 8 6.40 -11.23 -10.51
C LYS A 8 6.81 -10.60 -9.18
N LEU A 9 7.12 -11.44 -8.21
CA LEU A 9 8.11 -11.09 -7.18
C LEU A 9 9.47 -11.27 -7.88
N PRO A 10 10.43 -10.32 -7.79
CA PRO A 10 10.76 -9.55 -6.59
C PRO A 10 10.82 -8.02 -6.82
N ARG A 11 10.54 -7.26 -5.75
CA ARG A 11 11.08 -5.90 -5.59
C ARG A 11 11.51 -5.73 -4.14
N GLU A 12 12.36 -6.61 -3.65
CA GLU A 12 13.00 -6.47 -2.33
C GLU A 12 13.98 -5.28 -2.28
N SER A 13 14.16 -4.51 -3.36
CA SER A 13 15.30 -3.62 -3.50
C SER A 13 15.01 -2.12 -3.41
N LEU A 14 13.83 -1.63 -3.01
CA LEU A 14 13.57 -0.18 -3.14
C LEU A 14 13.13 0.62 -1.91
N PHE A 15 12.73 0.04 -0.77
CA PHE A 15 12.56 0.84 0.45
C PHE A 15 12.75 -0.03 1.70
N GLY A 16 13.87 0.16 2.40
CA GLY A 16 14.20 -0.54 3.65
C GLY A 16 13.16 -0.35 4.75
N SER A 17 13.05 -1.37 5.61
CA SER A 17 12.43 -1.51 6.96
C SER A 17 11.23 -0.68 7.46
N SER A 18 10.66 0.25 6.69
CA SER A 18 9.63 1.20 7.15
C SER A 18 8.35 1.17 6.31
N SER A 19 8.14 0.13 5.50
CA SER A 19 7.09 0.12 4.47
C SER A 19 5.66 0.05 5.05
N VAL A 20 4.84 1.06 4.76
CA VAL A 20 3.48 1.22 5.32
C VAL A 20 2.49 0.16 4.80
N PHE A 21 2.85 -0.54 3.73
CA PHE A 21 2.03 -1.59 3.11
C PHE A 21 2.40 -3.01 3.57
N PHE A 22 3.34 -3.15 4.51
CA PHE A 22 3.81 -4.45 4.99
C PHE A 22 2.67 -5.34 5.53
N GLN A 23 1.64 -4.72 6.11
CA GLN A 23 0.48 -5.44 6.62
C GLN A 23 -0.37 -6.05 5.50
N GLU A 24 -0.67 -5.28 4.44
CA GLU A 24 -1.40 -5.79 3.27
C GLU A 24 -0.60 -6.84 2.50
N GLN A 25 0.73 -6.66 2.44
CA GLN A 25 1.62 -7.66 1.86
C GLN A 25 1.53 -8.97 2.64
N ARG A 26 1.64 -8.91 3.97
CA ARG A 26 1.53 -10.09 4.85
C ARG A 26 0.18 -10.79 4.71
N LEU A 27 -0.91 -10.04 4.59
CA LEU A 27 -2.25 -10.62 4.39
C LEU A 27 -2.37 -11.30 3.02
N SER A 28 -1.83 -10.71 1.95
CA SER A 28 -1.85 -11.34 0.63
C SER A 28 -1.02 -12.62 0.58
N LEU A 29 0.15 -12.63 1.24
CA LEU A 29 1.01 -13.81 1.36
C LEU A 29 0.34 -14.90 2.22
N LYS A 30 -0.28 -14.53 3.34
CA LYS A 30 -1.02 -15.47 4.19
C LYS A 30 -2.18 -16.11 3.43
N CYS A 31 -2.94 -15.32 2.66
CA CYS A 31 -4.02 -15.86 1.86
C CYS A 31 -3.51 -16.89 0.84
N LEU A 32 -2.37 -16.63 0.19
CA LEU A 32 -1.77 -17.59 -0.74
C LEU A 32 -1.41 -18.90 -0.02
N ASP A 33 -0.79 -18.81 1.16
CA ASP A 33 -0.41 -19.97 1.97
C ASP A 33 -1.63 -20.84 2.32
N ASP A 34 -2.71 -20.20 2.80
CA ASP A 34 -3.96 -20.87 3.19
C ASP A 34 -4.73 -21.46 2.00
N ASN A 35 -4.51 -20.97 0.77
CA ASN A 35 -5.29 -21.34 -0.43
C ASN A 35 -4.49 -22.12 -1.48
N GLY A 36 -3.30 -22.65 -1.13
CA GLY A 36 -2.47 -23.41 -2.06
C GLY A 36 -1.95 -22.58 -3.23
N TYR A 37 -1.62 -21.30 -2.97
CA TYR A 37 -1.15 -20.32 -3.94
C TYR A 37 -2.13 -19.97 -5.07
N ASP A 38 -3.43 -20.24 -4.87
CA ASP A 38 -4.47 -19.81 -5.79
C ASP A 38 -4.71 -18.29 -5.71
N LYS A 39 -4.15 -17.58 -6.69
CA LYS A 39 -4.24 -16.12 -6.77
C LYS A 39 -5.65 -15.60 -6.94
N LYS A 40 -6.55 -16.39 -7.55
CA LYS A 40 -7.93 -15.94 -7.80
C LYS A 40 -8.70 -15.79 -6.49
N LYS A 41 -8.45 -16.68 -5.53
CA LYS A 41 -9.05 -16.61 -4.19
C LYS A 41 -8.53 -15.44 -3.35
N CYS A 42 -7.32 -14.98 -3.66
CA CYS A 42 -6.64 -13.91 -2.92
C CYS A 42 -6.62 -12.56 -3.65
N GLU A 43 -7.41 -12.42 -4.72
CA GLU A 43 -7.40 -11.22 -5.55
C GLU A 43 -7.62 -9.96 -4.70
N SER A 44 -8.63 -9.97 -3.83
CA SER A 44 -8.96 -8.86 -2.91
C SER A 44 -7.79 -8.36 -2.06
N PHE A 45 -6.87 -9.24 -1.66
CA PHE A 45 -5.69 -8.85 -0.87
C PHE A 45 -4.62 -8.16 -1.71
N PHE A 46 -4.32 -8.67 -2.91
CA PHE A 46 -3.39 -8.00 -3.84
C PHE A 46 -3.88 -6.62 -4.25
N VAL A 47 -5.19 -6.55 -4.35
CA VAL A 47 -5.98 -5.39 -4.70
C VAL A 47 -5.83 -4.29 -3.66
N ASN A 48 -6.02 -4.63 -2.38
CA ASN A 48 -5.76 -3.73 -1.27
C ASN A 48 -4.28 -3.33 -1.19
N TYR A 49 -3.36 -4.28 -1.34
CA TYR A 49 -1.92 -4.02 -1.38
C TYR A 49 -1.55 -2.99 -2.44
N ASN A 50 -2.03 -3.14 -3.68
CA ASN A 50 -1.74 -2.24 -4.79
C ASN A 50 -2.29 -0.83 -4.57
N VAL A 51 -3.49 -0.70 -4.00
CA VAL A 51 -4.06 0.62 -3.65
C VAL A 51 -3.27 1.28 -2.53
N CYS A 52 -2.95 0.53 -1.48
CA CYS A 52 -2.14 1.03 -0.38
C CYS A 52 -0.77 1.51 -0.88
N GLN A 53 -0.11 0.74 -1.75
CA GLN A 53 1.15 1.11 -2.36
C GLN A 53 1.03 2.41 -3.17
N LYS A 54 0.04 2.53 -4.05
CA LYS A 54 -0.17 3.75 -4.86
C LYS A 54 -0.47 4.97 -4.01
N PHE A 55 -1.28 4.82 -2.97
CA PHE A 55 -1.63 5.88 -2.04
C PHE A 55 -0.39 6.47 -1.36
N TRP A 56 0.43 5.62 -0.73
CA TRP A 56 1.64 6.08 -0.04
C TRP A 56 2.72 6.58 -1.00
N LEU A 57 2.82 6.01 -2.20
CA LEU A 57 3.71 6.55 -3.24
C LEU A 57 3.32 7.96 -3.66
N SER A 58 2.01 8.26 -3.80
CA SER A 58 1.53 9.61 -4.10
C SER A 58 1.93 10.58 -2.99
N ILE A 59 1.67 10.23 -1.74
CA ILE A 59 2.02 11.08 -0.58
C ILE A 59 3.53 11.29 -0.49
N THR A 60 4.32 10.22 -0.69
CA THR A 60 5.78 10.31 -0.67
C THR A 60 6.29 11.24 -1.78
N LYS A 61 5.70 11.16 -2.98
CA LYS A 61 6.04 12.04 -4.10
C LYS A 61 5.70 13.50 -3.80
N GLU A 62 4.52 13.76 -3.23
CA GLU A 62 4.09 15.10 -2.83
C GLU A 62 5.00 15.67 -1.72
N ARG A 63 5.29 14.91 -0.66
CA ARG A 63 6.18 15.33 0.43
C ARG A 63 7.60 15.64 -0.09
N LYS A 64 8.12 14.81 -1.00
CA LYS A 64 9.41 15.08 -1.67
C LYS A 64 9.39 16.35 -2.50
N ALA A 65 8.30 16.60 -3.24
CA ALA A 65 8.17 17.82 -4.03
C ALA A 65 8.09 19.09 -3.15
N LEU A 66 7.57 18.95 -1.93
CA LEU A 66 7.52 20.01 -0.92
C LEU A 66 8.82 20.11 -0.07
N GLY A 67 9.81 19.25 -0.30
CA GLY A 67 11.05 19.23 0.49
C GLY A 67 10.87 18.76 1.94
N ILE A 68 9.79 18.03 2.25
CA ILE A 68 9.48 17.56 3.60
C ILE A 68 10.19 16.22 3.87
N GLU A 69 11.06 16.19 4.88
CA GLU A 69 11.70 14.97 5.38
C GLU A 69 11.21 14.59 6.77
N PRO A 70 10.94 13.29 7.05
CA PRO A 70 11.05 12.16 6.13
C PRO A 70 9.95 12.18 5.06
N ALA A 71 10.33 11.75 3.85
CA ALA A 71 9.43 11.65 2.70
C ALA A 71 8.28 10.67 2.96
N LEU A 72 8.52 9.63 3.77
CA LEU A 72 7.47 8.75 4.25
C LEU A 72 6.93 9.29 5.58
N PRO A 73 5.61 9.48 5.72
CA PRO A 73 5.05 10.03 6.95
C PRO A 73 5.23 9.07 8.15
N PRO A 74 5.53 9.61 9.34
CA PRO A 74 5.64 8.86 10.59
C PRO A 74 4.26 8.29 10.99
N PRO A 75 4.21 7.22 11.82
CA PRO A 75 2.97 6.53 12.17
C PRO A 75 1.87 7.44 12.73
N GLU A 76 2.25 8.44 13.53
CA GLU A 76 1.34 9.43 14.14
C GLU A 76 0.58 10.26 13.10
N GLU A 77 1.22 10.66 12.00
CA GLU A 77 0.60 11.45 10.94
C GLU A 77 -0.27 10.59 9.99
N ARG A 78 -0.08 9.28 9.97
CA ARG A 78 -0.70 8.41 8.95
C ARG A 78 -2.22 8.40 9.06
N GLU A 79 -2.76 8.38 10.26
CA GLU A 79 -4.21 8.35 10.48
C GLU A 79 -4.87 9.66 10.05
N ASP A 80 -4.22 10.79 10.30
CA ASP A 80 -4.73 12.09 9.88
C ASP A 80 -4.65 12.27 8.37
N ILE A 81 -3.57 11.83 7.73
CA ILE A 81 -3.43 11.85 6.26
C ILE A 81 -4.49 10.96 5.60
N LYS A 82 -4.76 9.77 6.14
CA LYS A 82 -5.85 8.90 5.66
C LYS A 82 -7.19 9.61 5.80
N ARG A 83 -7.49 10.18 6.97
CA ARG A 83 -8.76 10.87 7.24
C ARG A 83 -8.97 12.05 6.29
N ASP A 84 -7.95 12.88 6.08
CA ASP A 84 -8.01 14.02 5.15
C ASP A 84 -8.27 13.57 3.71
N ARG A 85 -7.56 12.55 3.23
CA ARG A 85 -7.75 12.02 1.87
C ARG A 85 -9.12 11.38 1.67
N LEU A 86 -9.63 10.65 2.67
CA LEU A 86 -10.98 10.08 2.65
C LEU A 86 -12.05 11.17 2.66
N ARG A 87 -11.83 12.27 3.39
CA ARG A 87 -12.72 13.43 3.39
C ARG A 87 -12.73 14.13 2.04
N LYS A 88 -11.56 14.30 1.41
CA LYS A 88 -11.43 14.88 0.06
C LYS A 88 -12.12 14.01 -0.99
N ALA A 89 -11.99 12.69 -0.90
CA ALA A 89 -12.65 11.75 -1.81
C ALA A 89 -14.19 11.77 -1.71
N GLN A 90 -14.76 12.06 -0.53
CA GLN A 90 -16.22 12.15 -0.33
C GLN A 90 -16.84 13.48 -0.81
N LYS A 91 -16.02 14.49 -1.07
CA LYS A 91 -16.47 15.83 -1.51
C LYS A 91 -16.35 16.04 -3.01
N SER A 92 -15.89 15.03 -3.76
CA SER A 92 -15.59 15.12 -5.18
C SER A 92 -16.56 14.33 -6.04
#